data_AF-A0A7C2KA26-F1
#
_entry.id   AF-A0A7C2KA26-F1
#
_cell.length_a   1.000
_cell.length_b   1.000
_cell.length_c   1.000
_cell.angle_alpha   90.00
_cell.angle_beta   90.00
_cell.angle_gamma   90.00
#
_symmetry.space_group_name_H-M   'P 1'
#
loop_
_entity.id
_entity.type
_entity.pdbx_description
1 polymer ?
#
loop_
_entity_poly.entity_id
_entity_poly.type
_entity_poly.pdbx_seq_one_letter_code
_entity_poly.pdbx_strand_id
1 'polypeptide(L)'
;MSVFLRVPLGIIVMIIGFLMVLRTSVLIEWFGRVDWAEEKLGNGGTYTFYKLGGVLVVFIGIFIATNFISDILTSFAGIFDRT
;
A
#
# COMPACT_ATOMS: atom_id res chain seq x y z
N MET A 1 -4.62 7.73 16.86
CA MET A 1 -5.97 7.12 16.74
C MET A 1 -6.07 5.98 17.74
N SER A 2 -7.25 5.74 18.31
CA SER A 2 -7.46 4.59 19.19
C SER A 2 -7.19 3.28 18.43
N VAL A 3 -6.67 2.27 19.14
CA VAL A 3 -6.37 0.94 18.58
C VAL A 3 -7.60 0.34 17.89
N PHE A 4 -8.78 0.59 18.48
CA PHE A 4 -10.07 0.16 17.96
C PHE A 4 -10.45 0.75 16.61
N LEU A 5 -9.96 1.94 16.24
CA LEU A 5 -10.26 2.54 14.93
C LEU A 5 -9.19 2.18 13.89
N ARG A 6 -7.91 2.16 14.28
CA ARG A 6 -6.79 1.96 13.35
C ARG A 6 -6.72 0.54 12.79
N VAL A 7 -7.00 -0.48 13.62
CA VAL A 7 -6.85 -1.88 13.21
C VAL A 7 -7.91 -2.27 12.19
N PRO A 8 -9.23 -2.01 12.41
CA PRO A 8 -10.23 -2.30 11.40
C PRO A 8 -10.02 -1.49 10.11
N LEU A 9 -9.60 -0.22 10.23
CA LEU A 9 -9.33 0.63 9.07
C LEU A 9 -8.14 0.12 8.26
N GLY A 10 -7.06 -0.29 8.92
CA GLY A 10 -5.93 -0.94 8.28
C GLY A 10 -6.33 -2.25 7.57
N ILE A 11 -7.19 -3.06 8.19
CA ILE A 11 -7.74 -4.28 7.57
C ILE A 11 -8.56 -3.96 6.32
N ILE A 12 -9.43 -2.96 6.36
CA ILE A 12 -10.22 -2.53 5.20
C ILE A 12 -9.28 -2.09 4.06
N VAL A 13 -8.25 -1.30 4.36
CA VAL A 13 -7.27 -0.86 3.36
C VAL A 13 -6.50 -2.05 2.78
N MET A 14 -6.11 -3.02 3.60
CA MET A 14 -5.47 -4.26 3.13
C MET A 14 -6.37 -5.05 2.19
N ILE A 15 -7.65 -5.19 2.51
CA ILE A 15 -8.62 -5.88 1.66
C ILE A 15 -8.78 -5.14 0.32
N ILE A 16 -8.84 -3.81 0.33
CA ILE A 16 -8.89 -3.00 -0.90
C ILE A 16 -7.64 -3.23 -1.75
N GLY A 17 -6.45 -3.14 -1.16
CA GLY A 17 -5.19 -3.41 -1.87
C GLY A 17 -5.14 -4.82 -2.45
N PHE A 18 -5.59 -5.82 -1.69
CA PHE A 18 -5.68 -7.20 -2.16
C PHE A 18 -6.65 -7.36 -3.34
N LEU A 19 -7.82 -6.72 -3.27
CA LEU A 19 -8.78 -6.72 -4.38
C LEU A 19 -8.23 -6.04 -5.64
N MET A 20 -7.40 -4.99 -5.50
CA MET A 20 -6.71 -4.37 -6.63
C MET A 20 -5.74 -5.35 -7.32
N VAL A 21 -5.03 -6.16 -6.54
CA VAL A 21 -4.12 -7.20 -7.07
C VAL A 21 -4.89 -8.35 -7.73
N LEU A 22 -6.02 -8.76 -7.14
CA LEU A 22 -6.82 -9.88 -7.65
C LEU A 22 -7.63 -9.49 -8.89
N ARG A 23 -8.20 -8.28 -8.91
CA ARG A 23 -9.05 -7.75 -9.98
C ARG A 23 -8.35 -6.67 -10.81
N THR A 24 -7.09 -6.91 -11.16
CA THR A 24 -6.31 -5.93 -11.96
C THR A 24 -6.92 -5.68 -13.34
N SER A 25 -7.61 -6.65 -13.94
CA SER A 25 -8.30 -6.46 -15.23
C SER A 25 -9.38 -5.39 -15.17
N VAL A 26 -10.11 -5.30 -14.04
CA VAL A 26 -11.15 -4.29 -13.83
C VAL A 26 -10.52 -2.91 -13.71
N LEU A 27 -9.38 -2.80 -13.02
CA LEU A 27 -8.64 -1.54 -12.93
C LEU A 27 -8.14 -1.08 -14.31
N ILE A 28 -7.67 -2.00 -15.15
CA ILE A 28 -7.21 -1.67 -16.50
C ILE A 28 -8.37 -1.27 -17.40
N GLU A 29 -9.54 -1.90 -17.25
CA GLU A 29 -10.74 -1.51 -17.99
C GLU A 29 -11.22 -0.10 -17.61
N TRP A 30 -11.09 0.29 -16.34
CA TRP A 30 -11.52 1.61 -15.87
C TRP A 30 -10.52 2.73 -16.13
N PHE A 31 -9.23 2.48 -15.88
CA PHE A 31 -8.17 3.48 -15.97
C PHE A 31 -7.38 3.45 -17.28
N GLY A 32 -7.49 2.36 -18.05
CA GLY A 32 -6.75 2.16 -19.28
C GLY A 32 -5.32 1.65 -19.09
N ARG A 33 -4.62 1.51 -20.22
CA ARG A 33 -3.21 1.09 -20.25
C ARG A 33 -2.30 2.27 -19.95
N VAL A 34 -1.16 1.98 -19.33
CA VAL A 34 -0.17 2.99 -18.95
C VAL A 34 1.04 2.86 -19.87
N ASP A 35 1.22 3.81 -20.78
CA ASP A 35 2.29 3.74 -21.80
C ASP A 35 3.69 3.66 -21.18
N TRP A 36 3.95 4.43 -20.12
CA TRP A 36 5.19 4.36 -19.36
C TRP A 36 5.47 2.96 -18.79
N ALA A 37 4.43 2.27 -18.34
CA ALA A 37 4.55 0.94 -17.78
C ALA A 37 4.85 -0.09 -18.87
N GLU A 38 4.22 0.01 -20.04
CA GLU A 38 4.52 -0.86 -21.17
C GLU A 38 5.94 -0.61 -21.72
N GLU A 39 6.41 0.64 -21.74
CA GLU A 39 7.78 0.98 -22.19
C GLU A 39 8.86 0.45 -21.23
N LYS A 40 8.64 0.51 -19.91
CA LYS A 40 9.64 0.11 -18.90
C LYS A 40 9.57 -1.35 -18.48
N LEU A 41 8.38 -1.92 -18.41
CA LEU A 41 8.16 -3.28 -17.91
C LEU A 41 7.90 -4.29 -19.06
N GLY A 42 7.81 -3.80 -20.30
CA GLY A 42 7.56 -4.63 -21.48
C GLY A 42 6.08 -4.92 -21.69
N ASN A 43 5.79 -5.90 -22.56
CA ASN A 43 4.42 -6.24 -22.94
C ASN A 43 3.63 -6.78 -21.73
N GLY A 44 2.52 -6.11 -21.39
CA GLY A 44 1.74 -6.41 -20.19
C GLY A 44 2.24 -5.65 -18.95
N GLY A 45 3.17 -4.71 -19.13
CA GLY A 45 3.72 -3.87 -18.07
C GLY A 45 2.66 -3.12 -17.28
N THR A 46 1.55 -2.74 -17.93
CA THR A 46 0.38 -2.16 -17.26
C THR A 46 -0.18 -3.08 -16.17
N TYR A 47 -0.29 -4.40 -16.41
CA TYR A 47 -0.80 -5.35 -15.42
C TYR A 47 0.13 -5.44 -14.21
N THR A 48 1.44 -5.49 -14.47
CA THR A 48 2.45 -5.52 -13.41
C THR A 48 2.42 -4.22 -12.61
N PHE A 49 2.24 -3.07 -13.25
CA PHE A 49 2.17 -1.77 -12.60
C PHE A 49 0.98 -1.67 -11.63
N TYR A 50 -0.24 -2.00 -12.07
CA TYR A 50 -1.40 -1.96 -11.19
C TYR A 50 -1.33 -3.00 -10.05
N LYS A 51 -0.73 -4.18 -10.30
CA LYS A 51 -0.49 -5.16 -9.23
C LYS A 51 0.51 -4.65 -8.20
N LEU A 52 1.61 -4.05 -8.64
CA LEU A 52 2.59 -3.43 -7.74
C LEU A 52 1.95 -2.30 -6.92
N GLY A 53 1.12 -1.47 -7.54
CA GLY A 53 0.32 -0.47 -6.84
C GLY A 53 -0.59 -1.08 -5.78
N GLY A 54 -1.33 -2.14 -6.12
CA GLY A 54 -2.19 -2.86 -5.17
C GLY A 54 -1.41 -3.46 -3.99
N VAL A 55 -0.23 -4.04 -4.25
CA VAL A 55 0.67 -4.55 -3.19
C VAL A 55 1.12 -3.42 -2.26
N LEU A 56 1.49 -2.25 -2.79
CA LEU A 56 1.84 -1.09 -1.97
C LEU A 56 0.67 -0.63 -1.08
N VAL A 57 -0.57 -0.66 -1.60
CA VAL A 57 -1.76 -0.35 -0.81
C VAL A 57 -1.95 -1.34 0.34
N VAL A 58 -1.66 -2.63 0.13
CA VAL A 58 -1.66 -3.62 1.22
C VAL A 58 -0.64 -3.25 2.30
N PHE A 59 0.58 -2.86 1.91
CA PHE A 59 1.61 -2.41 2.86
C PHE A 59 1.18 -1.17 3.65
N ILE A 60 0.51 -0.21 3.01
CA ILE A 60 -0.06 0.96 3.70
C ILE A 60 -1.09 0.52 4.74
N GLY A 61 -1.96 -0.44 4.41
CA GLY A 61 -2.92 -1.00 5.36
C GLY A 61 -2.24 -1.65 6.58
N ILE A 62 -1.14 -2.37 6.36
CA ILE A 62 -0.31 -2.95 7.43
C ILE A 62 0.26 -1.82 8.32
N PHE A 63 0.86 -0.78 7.73
CA PHE A 63 1.44 0.33 8.50
C PHE A 63 0.40 1.07 9.35
N ILE A 64 -0.82 1.24 8.84
CA ILE A 64 -1.93 1.84 9.59
C ILE A 64 -2.35 0.93 10.76
N ALA A 65 -2.47 -0.38 10.53
CA ALA A 65 -2.89 -1.33 11.56
C ALA A 65 -1.86 -1.43 12.70
N THR A 66 -0.57 -1.52 12.36
CA THR A 66 0.53 -1.65 13.32
C THR A 66 0.91 -0.34 13.99
N ASN A 67 0.46 0.81 13.45
CA ASN A 67 0.87 2.15 13.90
C ASN A 67 2.39 2.38 13.84
N PHE A 68 3.03 1.76 12.84
CA PHE A 68 4.48 1.65 12.70
C PHE A 68 5.20 3.00 12.70
N ILE A 69 4.58 4.04 12.13
CA ILE A 69 5.11 5.41 12.09
C ILE A 69 5.30 5.99 13.50
N SER A 70 4.36 5.72 14.41
CA SER A 70 4.48 6.21 15.79
C SER A 70 5.65 5.55 16.51
N ASP A 71 5.81 4.24 16.33
CA ASP A 71 6.87 3.44 16.98
C ASP A 71 8.27 3.82 16.48
N ILE A 72 8.38 4.15 15.19
CA ILE A 72 9.60 4.73 14.62
C ILE A 72 9.90 6.07 15.29
N LEU A 73 8.94 7.00 15.30
CA LEU A 73 9.15 8.34 15.85
C LEU A 73 9.53 8.33 17.34
N THR A 74 8.90 7.49 18.15
CA THR A 74 9.28 7.32 19.57
C THR A 74 10.65 6.66 19.72
N SER A 75 11.01 5.69 18.88
CA SER A 75 12.36 5.11 18.92
C SER A 75 13.43 6.14 18.57
N PHE A 76 13.22 6.95 17.54
CA PHE A 76 14.15 8.01 17.15
C PHE A 76 14.24 9.12 18.21
N ALA A 77 13.11 9.52 18.79
CA ALA A 77 13.10 10.50 19.89
C ALA A 77 13.86 9.97 21.13
N GLY A 78 13.71 8.69 21.46
CA GLY A 78 14.42 8.06 22.59
C GLY A 78 15.94 7.94 22.41
N ILE A 79 16.46 8.06 21.18
CA ILE A 79 17.92 8.16 20.93
C ILE A 79 18.43 9.53 21.38
N PHE A 80 17.66 10.59 21.14
CA PHE A 80 18.05 11.97 21.47
C PHE A 80 17.93 12.28 22.97
N ASP A 81 17.00 11.62 23.66
CA ASP A 81 16.76 11.81 25.11
C ASP A 81 17.80 11.06 25.98
N ARG A 82 18.65 10.22 25.37
CA ARG A 82 19.69 9.43 26.05
C ARG A 82 21.11 10.00 25.93
N THR A 83 21.28 11.15 25.30
CA THR A 83 22.55 11.94 25.21
C THR A 83 22.43 13.22 26.01
#